data_AF-A0A7S1BFG5-F1
#
_entry.id   AF-A0A7S1BFG5-F1
#
_cell.length_a   1.000
_cell.length_b   1.000
_cell.length_c   1.000
_cell.angle_alpha   90.00
_cell.angle_beta   90.00
_cell.angle_gamma   90.00
#
_symmetry.space_group_name_H-M   'P 1'
#
loop_
_entity.id
_entity.type
_entity.pdbx_description
1 polymer ?
#
loop_
_entity_poly.entity_id
_entity_poly.type
_entity_poly.pdbx_seq_one_letter_code
_entity_poly.pdbx_strand_id
1 'polypeptide(L)'
;VVLGGYGNTASGSYSSISGGSENSAVEDYSSVSGGSNNMPFTKDNEGWWVADDAMYSFPKGIVVGPKSRTCSYGKGTLSVNADSADLANCPEGDGSVSFGKRNIAKGKWSTVLGGSGNSASANMASVLGGEGNKALGEHSTVSAGSKNIASGVFSSVSGGTKNSATNNFSSVSGGTDSSANGIGSS
;
A
#
# COMPACT_ATOMS: atom_id res chain seq x y z
N VAL A 1 -29.97 -12.73 9.57
CA VAL A 1 -30.13 -13.62 10.74
C VAL A 1 -29.55 -12.95 11.97
N VAL A 2 -30.28 -12.94 13.09
CA VAL A 2 -29.76 -12.48 14.38
C VAL A 2 -29.74 -13.69 15.32
N LEU A 3 -28.57 -14.07 15.84
CA LEU A 3 -28.41 -15.26 16.69
C LEU A 3 -28.78 -14.98 18.16
N GLY A 4 -28.73 -13.72 18.63
CA GLY A 4 -29.12 -13.35 19.98
C GLY A 4 -28.99 -11.85 20.29
N GLY A 5 -29.19 -11.48 21.55
CA GLY A 5 -29.03 -10.09 22.02
C GLY A 5 -30.30 -9.23 22.00
N TYR A 6 -30.14 -7.91 22.13
CA TYR A 6 -31.23 -6.94 22.23
C TYR A 6 -31.12 -5.85 21.15
N GLY A 7 -32.22 -5.46 20.51
CA GLY A 7 -32.22 -4.32 19.57
C GLY A 7 -31.41 -4.50 18.27
N ASN A 8 -31.02 -5.73 17.91
CA ASN A 8 -30.24 -5.98 16.69
C ASN A 8 -31.14 -6.03 15.43
N THR A 9 -30.70 -5.44 14.33
CA THR A 9 -31.43 -5.37 13.05
C THR A 9 -30.60 -6.00 11.93
N ALA A 10 -31.00 -7.14 11.39
CA ALA A 10 -30.35 -7.77 10.22
C ALA A 10 -31.34 -7.87 9.07
N SER A 11 -31.28 -6.96 8.09
CA SER A 11 -32.30 -6.84 7.03
C SER A 11 -31.78 -7.09 5.62
N GLY A 12 -30.47 -7.14 5.40
CA GLY A 12 -29.92 -7.47 4.08
C GLY A 12 -30.02 -8.95 3.75
N SER A 13 -30.06 -9.30 2.46
CA SER A 13 -30.02 -10.68 1.99
C SER A 13 -28.74 -11.35 2.46
N TYR A 14 -28.83 -12.51 3.12
CA TYR A 14 -27.67 -13.19 3.73
C TYR A 14 -26.94 -12.41 4.83
N SER A 15 -27.54 -11.35 5.38
CA SER A 15 -26.96 -10.63 6.52
C SER A 15 -26.94 -11.49 7.79
N SER A 16 -25.98 -11.26 8.69
CA SER A 16 -25.90 -11.97 9.97
C SER A 16 -25.42 -11.12 11.15
N ILE A 17 -25.96 -11.37 12.34
CA ILE A 17 -25.53 -10.77 13.61
C ILE A 17 -25.41 -11.89 14.64
N SER A 18 -24.23 -12.10 15.23
CA SER A 18 -24.04 -13.20 16.19
C SER A 18 -24.58 -12.93 17.60
N GLY A 19 -24.82 -11.67 17.97
CA GLY A 19 -25.29 -11.30 19.30
C GLY A 19 -25.13 -9.80 19.60
N GLY A 20 -25.25 -9.39 20.87
CA GLY A 20 -24.95 -8.02 21.31
C GLY A 20 -26.17 -7.10 21.46
N SER A 21 -25.96 -5.78 21.54
CA SER A 21 -27.03 -4.80 21.75
C SER A 21 -27.03 -3.69 20.70
N GLU A 22 -28.13 -3.50 19.97
CA GLU A 22 -28.29 -2.39 19.00
C GLU A 22 -27.35 -2.47 17.77
N ASN A 23 -27.00 -3.66 17.31
CA ASN A 23 -26.22 -3.83 16.09
C ASN A 23 -27.11 -3.84 14.83
N SER A 24 -26.62 -3.35 13.70
CA SER A 24 -27.39 -3.21 12.47
C SER A 24 -26.62 -3.73 11.24
N ALA A 25 -27.06 -4.84 10.67
CA ALA A 25 -26.53 -5.52 9.48
C ALA A 25 -27.58 -5.45 8.34
N VAL A 26 -27.74 -4.27 7.75
CA VAL A 26 -28.87 -3.97 6.85
C VAL A 26 -28.61 -4.21 5.37
N GLU A 27 -27.35 -4.40 4.98
CA GLU A 27 -26.92 -4.62 3.59
C GLU A 27 -26.77 -6.11 3.25
N ASP A 28 -26.90 -6.47 1.97
CA ASP A 28 -26.70 -7.84 1.48
C ASP A 28 -25.30 -8.36 1.85
N TYR A 29 -25.21 -9.58 2.37
CA TYR A 29 -23.98 -10.24 2.85
C TYR A 29 -23.25 -9.55 4.01
N SER A 30 -23.84 -8.52 4.65
CA SER A 30 -23.24 -7.86 5.81
C SER A 30 -23.21 -8.77 7.04
N SER A 31 -22.17 -8.66 7.87
CA SER A 31 -22.09 -9.45 9.11
C SER A 31 -21.58 -8.63 10.28
N VAL A 32 -22.19 -8.83 11.46
CA VAL A 32 -21.73 -8.28 12.73
C VAL A 32 -21.47 -9.41 13.71
N SER A 33 -20.24 -9.55 14.17
CA SER A 33 -19.86 -10.64 15.08
C SER A 33 -20.38 -10.48 16.52
N GLY A 34 -20.88 -9.30 16.91
CA GLY A 34 -21.38 -9.01 18.26
C GLY A 34 -21.10 -7.56 18.68
N GLY A 35 -21.15 -7.27 19.98
CA GLY A 35 -20.85 -5.92 20.54
C GLY A 35 -22.09 -5.05 20.73
N SER A 36 -21.93 -3.73 20.86
CA SER A 36 -23.07 -2.80 20.91
C SER A 36 -22.93 -1.66 19.91
N ASN A 37 -24.04 -1.26 19.27
CA ASN A 37 -24.11 -0.16 18.30
C ASN A 37 -23.19 -0.31 17.08
N ASN A 38 -22.99 -1.54 16.58
CA ASN A 38 -22.17 -1.76 15.40
C ASN A 38 -22.99 -1.73 14.11
N MET A 39 -22.52 -0.96 13.12
CA MET A 39 -22.96 -1.03 11.73
C MET A 39 -21.74 -1.40 10.87
N PRO A 40 -21.70 -2.60 10.26
CA PRO A 40 -20.50 -3.12 9.64
C PRO A 40 -20.05 -2.30 8.44
N PHE A 41 -21.00 -1.64 7.76
CA PHE A 41 -20.73 -0.76 6.63
C PHE A 41 -21.84 0.30 6.55
N THR A 42 -21.48 1.57 6.50
CA THR A 42 -22.36 2.62 5.97
C THR A 42 -21.79 3.10 4.64
N LYS A 43 -22.66 3.45 3.69
CA LYS A 43 -22.22 4.22 2.53
C LYS A 43 -22.35 5.70 2.86
N ASP A 44 -21.36 6.49 2.50
CA ASP A 44 -21.58 7.94 2.47
C ASP A 44 -22.57 8.30 1.34
N ASN A 45 -22.89 9.59 1.23
CA ASN A 45 -23.84 10.08 0.22
C ASN A 45 -23.35 9.88 -1.22
N GLU A 46 -22.09 9.49 -1.42
CA GLU A 46 -21.46 9.19 -2.71
C GLU A 46 -21.34 7.67 -2.97
N GLY A 47 -21.75 6.83 -2.02
CA GLY A 47 -21.74 5.38 -2.15
C GLY A 47 -20.45 4.70 -1.69
N TRP A 48 -19.51 5.43 -1.07
CA TRP A 48 -18.27 4.87 -0.53
C TRP A 48 -18.53 4.16 0.79
N TRP A 49 -17.99 2.96 0.94
CA TRP A 49 -17.99 2.27 2.22
C TRP A 49 -17.16 3.03 3.24
N VAL A 50 -17.83 3.55 4.26
CA VAL A 50 -17.24 4.22 5.41
C VAL A 50 -17.59 3.43 6.67
N ALA A 51 -16.71 3.49 7.67
CA ALA A 51 -16.98 2.97 9.00
C ALA A 51 -16.42 3.93 10.03
N ASP A 52 -17.02 3.92 11.22
CA ASP A 52 -16.55 4.66 12.39
C ASP A 52 -15.11 4.24 12.78
N ASP A 53 -14.39 5.12 13.47
CA ASP A 53 -12.94 5.09 13.76
C ASP A 53 -12.45 3.76 14.37
N ALA A 54 -13.35 2.95 14.94
CA ALA A 54 -13.03 1.69 15.60
C ALA A 54 -13.02 0.45 14.68
N MET A 55 -13.56 0.49 13.45
CA MET A 55 -13.86 -0.73 12.69
C MET A 55 -12.78 -1.16 11.66
N TYR A 56 -11.96 -0.25 11.14
CA TYR A 56 -10.93 -0.57 10.12
C TYR A 56 -9.50 -0.70 10.68
N SER A 57 -9.34 -1.34 11.83
CA SER A 57 -8.01 -1.72 12.32
C SER A 57 -7.54 -3.00 11.63
N PHE A 58 -6.76 -2.87 10.55
CA PHE A 58 -6.06 -3.97 9.90
C PHE A 58 -4.60 -4.02 10.37
N PRO A 59 -4.28 -4.67 11.50
CA PRO A 59 -2.93 -4.62 12.09
C PRO A 59 -1.84 -5.16 11.16
N LYS A 60 -2.21 -6.05 10.22
CA LYS A 60 -1.30 -6.54 9.17
C LYS A 60 -1.33 -5.67 7.92
N GLY A 61 -2.51 -5.23 7.48
CA GLY A 61 -2.67 -4.46 6.25
C GLY A 61 -3.74 -5.03 5.32
N ILE A 62 -3.90 -4.41 4.15
CA ILE A 62 -4.88 -4.73 3.12
C ILE A 62 -4.15 -5.14 1.84
N VAL A 63 -4.57 -6.25 1.24
CA VAL A 63 -4.09 -6.69 -0.07
C VAL A 63 -5.30 -6.82 -0.99
N VAL A 64 -5.34 -6.00 -2.04
CA VAL A 64 -6.32 -6.06 -3.12
C VAL A 64 -5.67 -6.78 -4.30
N GLY A 65 -6.11 -8.01 -4.54
CA GLY A 65 -5.49 -8.91 -5.51
C GLY A 65 -4.77 -10.09 -4.85
N PRO A 66 -4.09 -10.93 -5.64
CA PRO A 66 -3.40 -12.12 -5.13
C PRO A 66 -2.18 -11.73 -4.29
N LYS A 67 -2.00 -12.40 -3.15
CA LYS A 67 -0.84 -12.23 -2.28
C LYS A 67 0.36 -13.00 -2.82
N SER A 68 1.55 -12.38 -2.81
CA SER A 68 2.80 -13.06 -3.16
C SER A 68 3.11 -14.19 -2.18
N ARG A 69 3.58 -15.34 -2.69
CA ARG A 69 4.02 -16.48 -1.88
C ARG A 69 5.50 -16.42 -1.51
N THR A 70 6.25 -15.49 -2.07
CA THR A 70 7.72 -15.45 -1.98
C THR A 70 8.25 -14.36 -1.06
N CYS A 71 7.40 -13.48 -0.54
CA CYS A 71 7.82 -12.39 0.33
C CYS A 71 6.94 -12.26 1.58
N SER A 72 7.54 -11.70 2.62
CA SER A 72 6.85 -11.35 3.86
C SER A 72 6.15 -10.01 3.70
N TYR A 73 5.00 -9.84 4.36
CA TYR A 73 4.27 -8.57 4.35
C TYR A 73 4.49 -7.91 5.70
N GLY A 74 4.80 -6.62 5.69
CA GLY A 74 4.91 -5.82 6.92
C GLY A 74 3.56 -5.66 7.62
N LYS A 75 3.55 -4.93 8.74
CA LYS A 75 2.33 -4.50 9.44
C LYS A 75 1.78 -3.22 8.82
N GLY A 76 0.46 -3.02 8.87
CA GLY A 76 -0.20 -1.84 8.33
C GLY A 76 0.08 -1.56 6.84
N THR A 77 0.29 -2.60 6.02
CA THR A 77 0.63 -2.42 4.60
C THR A 77 -0.59 -2.21 3.73
N LEU A 78 -0.43 -1.53 2.59
CA LEU A 78 -1.45 -1.53 1.52
C LEU A 78 -0.82 -2.03 0.22
N SER A 79 -1.38 -3.09 -0.35
CA SER A 79 -0.98 -3.58 -1.67
C SER A 79 -2.17 -3.66 -2.61
N VAL A 80 -2.02 -3.11 -3.81
CA VAL A 80 -3.01 -3.23 -4.88
C VAL A 80 -2.30 -3.74 -6.12
N ASN A 81 -2.61 -4.96 -6.55
CA ASN A 81 -1.93 -5.62 -7.66
C ASN A 81 -2.89 -6.40 -8.54
N ALA A 82 -2.47 -6.63 -9.78
CA ALA A 82 -3.29 -7.26 -10.81
C ALA A 82 -2.81 -8.67 -11.18
N ASP A 83 -3.80 -9.48 -11.59
CA ASP A 83 -3.73 -10.64 -12.48
C ASP A 83 -3.21 -11.98 -11.94
N SER A 84 -2.15 -12.05 -11.12
CA SER A 84 -1.69 -13.33 -10.55
C SER A 84 -0.73 -13.20 -9.36
N ALA A 85 -0.59 -14.28 -8.58
CA ALA A 85 0.34 -14.32 -7.43
C ALA A 85 1.81 -14.16 -7.84
N ASP A 86 2.16 -14.52 -9.08
CA ASP A 86 3.52 -14.38 -9.63
C ASP A 86 3.86 -12.92 -10.01
N LEU A 87 2.82 -12.10 -10.16
CA LEU A 87 2.92 -10.68 -10.46
C LEU A 87 2.65 -9.81 -9.23
N ALA A 88 2.45 -10.43 -8.07
CA ALA A 88 2.13 -9.72 -6.84
C ALA A 88 3.27 -8.83 -6.35
N ASN A 89 2.89 -7.76 -5.67
CA ASN A 89 3.83 -6.86 -5.02
C ASN A 89 4.31 -7.44 -3.68
N CYS A 90 5.43 -6.92 -3.20
CA CYS A 90 6.07 -7.28 -1.94
C CYS A 90 6.23 -6.05 -1.04
N PRO A 91 5.15 -5.64 -0.33
CA PRO A 91 5.20 -4.62 0.70
C PRO A 91 5.78 -5.20 2.00
N GLU A 92 7.09 -5.45 2.02
CA GLU A 92 7.76 -6.11 3.15
C GLU A 92 7.95 -5.18 4.36
N GLY A 93 8.00 -3.86 4.14
CA GLY A 93 8.19 -2.88 5.20
C GLY A 93 6.92 -2.59 5.99
N ASP A 94 7.04 -2.33 7.29
CA ASP A 94 5.93 -1.85 8.11
C ASP A 94 5.45 -0.47 7.59
N GLY A 95 4.13 -0.34 7.41
CA GLY A 95 3.48 0.84 6.84
C GLY A 95 3.76 1.05 5.35
N SER A 96 4.26 0.03 4.64
CA SER A 96 4.60 0.17 3.22
C SER A 96 3.37 0.12 2.32
N VAL A 97 3.45 0.84 1.21
CA VAL A 97 2.42 0.90 0.17
C VAL A 97 3.02 0.43 -1.16
N SER A 98 2.36 -0.50 -1.85
CA SER A 98 2.82 -0.96 -3.16
C SER A 98 1.66 -1.23 -4.13
N PHE A 99 1.60 -0.45 -5.20
CA PHE A 99 0.66 -0.64 -6.30
C PHE A 99 1.35 -1.19 -7.55
N GLY A 100 0.60 -1.69 -8.53
CA GLY A 100 1.15 -2.19 -9.81
C GLY A 100 1.54 -3.67 -9.76
N LYS A 101 2.60 -4.06 -10.46
CA LYS A 101 3.03 -5.47 -10.58
C LYS A 101 4.51 -5.66 -10.23
N ARG A 102 4.81 -6.75 -9.52
CA ARG A 102 6.17 -7.17 -9.13
C ARG A 102 6.99 -6.05 -8.46
N ASN A 103 6.33 -5.13 -7.77
CA ASN A 103 7.00 -4.05 -7.06
C ASN A 103 7.39 -4.49 -5.65
N ILE A 104 8.46 -3.90 -5.13
CA ILE A 104 9.02 -4.26 -3.83
C ILE A 104 9.16 -3.00 -2.98
N ALA A 105 8.43 -2.93 -1.87
CA ALA A 105 8.52 -1.86 -0.88
C ALA A 105 9.03 -2.47 0.45
N LYS A 106 10.36 -2.54 0.63
CA LYS A 106 10.98 -3.25 1.77
C LYS A 106 11.22 -2.37 2.98
N GLY A 107 11.50 -1.08 2.77
CA GLY A 107 11.82 -0.18 3.86
C GLY A 107 10.60 0.16 4.70
N LYS A 108 10.80 0.50 5.96
CA LYS A 108 9.72 1.03 6.81
C LYS A 108 9.16 2.31 6.19
N TRP A 109 7.84 2.39 6.07
CA TRP A 109 7.12 3.49 5.40
C TRP A 109 7.55 3.73 3.94
N SER A 110 8.14 2.72 3.28
CA SER A 110 8.51 2.83 1.87
C SER A 110 7.27 2.76 0.98
N THR A 111 7.34 3.41 -0.18
CA THR A 111 6.20 3.54 -1.08
C THR A 111 6.59 3.25 -2.52
N VAL A 112 5.82 2.39 -3.19
CA VAL A 112 5.83 2.23 -4.64
C VAL A 112 4.42 2.47 -5.18
N LEU A 113 4.16 3.63 -5.78
CA LEU A 113 2.79 4.00 -6.19
C LEU A 113 2.32 3.36 -7.50
N GLY A 114 3.17 2.60 -8.19
CA GLY A 114 2.76 1.88 -9.39
C GLY A 114 3.90 1.38 -10.25
N GLY A 115 3.56 0.99 -11.48
CA GLY A 115 4.52 0.50 -12.47
C GLY A 115 4.86 -0.98 -12.31
N SER A 116 6.02 -1.36 -12.84
CA SER A 116 6.45 -2.76 -12.94
C SER A 116 7.89 -2.97 -12.49
N GLY A 117 8.11 -3.86 -11.53
CA GLY A 117 9.47 -4.26 -11.12
C GLY A 117 10.28 -3.17 -10.42
N ASN A 118 9.62 -2.19 -9.81
CA ASN A 118 10.25 -1.12 -9.04
C ASN A 118 10.59 -1.57 -7.61
N SER A 119 11.59 -0.93 -7.00
CA SER A 119 12.08 -1.27 -5.67
C SER A 119 12.33 -0.03 -4.82
N ALA A 120 11.57 0.14 -3.74
CA ALA A 120 11.84 1.08 -2.65
C ALA A 120 12.35 0.27 -1.44
N SER A 121 13.67 0.12 -1.31
CA SER A 121 14.28 -0.85 -0.39
C SER A 121 14.70 -0.29 0.96
N ALA A 122 14.92 1.03 1.06
CA ALA A 122 15.32 1.70 2.29
C ALA A 122 14.15 2.40 3.00
N ASN A 123 14.35 2.76 4.27
CA ASN A 123 13.33 3.43 5.06
C ASN A 123 12.91 4.75 4.41
N MET A 124 11.60 4.99 4.37
CA MET A 124 10.99 6.18 3.75
C MET A 124 11.39 6.42 2.28
N ALA A 125 11.95 5.40 1.60
CA ALA A 125 12.26 5.48 0.19
C ALA A 125 10.99 5.45 -0.64
N SER A 126 10.97 6.17 -1.77
CA SER A 126 9.80 6.25 -2.63
C SER A 126 10.12 6.04 -4.11
N VAL A 127 9.24 5.31 -4.79
CA VAL A 127 9.20 5.23 -6.25
C VAL A 127 7.77 5.51 -6.71
N LEU A 128 7.51 6.61 -7.42
CA LEU A 128 6.11 6.93 -7.80
C LEU A 128 5.61 6.06 -8.97
N GLY A 129 6.51 5.54 -9.81
CA GLY A 129 6.12 4.61 -10.88
C GLY A 129 7.23 4.28 -11.86
N GLY A 130 6.85 3.81 -13.05
CA GLY A 130 7.76 3.42 -14.12
C GLY A 130 8.18 1.95 -14.10
N GLU A 131 9.33 1.64 -14.65
CA GLU A 131 9.81 0.25 -14.80
C GLU A 131 11.23 0.07 -14.25
N GLY A 132 11.42 -0.88 -13.33
CA GLY A 132 12.75 -1.27 -12.89
C GLY A 132 13.52 -0.20 -12.11
N ASN A 133 12.84 0.82 -11.56
CA ASN A 133 13.45 1.89 -10.79
C ASN A 133 13.81 1.43 -9.37
N LYS A 134 14.87 2.00 -8.79
CA LYS A 134 15.40 1.61 -7.47
C LYS A 134 15.67 2.82 -6.59
N ALA A 135 14.91 2.97 -5.50
CA ALA A 135 15.19 3.89 -4.40
C ALA A 135 15.79 3.07 -3.24
N LEU A 136 17.11 3.16 -3.06
CA LEU A 136 17.91 2.31 -2.16
C LEU A 136 18.51 3.06 -0.96
N GLY A 137 18.47 4.39 -0.96
CA GLY A 137 18.92 5.22 0.15
C GLY A 137 17.77 5.61 1.06
N GLU A 138 18.05 5.85 2.33
CA GLU A 138 17.02 6.36 3.26
C GLU A 138 16.54 7.73 2.77
N HIS A 139 15.21 7.93 2.76
CA HIS A 139 14.53 9.08 2.14
C HIS A 139 14.80 9.28 0.63
N SER A 140 15.41 8.32 -0.07
CA SER A 140 15.69 8.49 -1.49
C SER A 140 14.42 8.37 -2.34
N THR A 141 14.39 9.07 -3.46
CA THR A 141 13.20 9.15 -4.31
C THR A 141 13.54 8.94 -5.78
N VAL A 142 12.77 8.09 -6.46
CA VAL A 142 12.72 8.06 -7.92
C VAL A 142 11.31 8.38 -8.37
N SER A 143 11.11 9.51 -9.05
CA SER A 143 9.75 9.92 -9.42
C SER A 143 9.17 8.98 -10.48
N ALA A 144 9.84 8.75 -11.61
CA ALA A 144 9.35 7.86 -12.66
C ALA A 144 10.50 7.41 -13.59
N GLY A 145 10.14 6.84 -14.75
CA GLY A 145 11.08 6.48 -15.81
C GLY A 145 11.44 5.00 -15.83
N SER A 146 12.60 4.66 -16.39
CA SER A 146 13.05 3.28 -16.53
C SER A 146 14.47 3.08 -16.00
N LYS A 147 14.66 2.11 -15.10
CA LYS A 147 15.99 1.68 -14.61
C LYS A 147 16.79 2.79 -13.92
N ASN A 148 16.13 3.77 -13.31
CA ASN A 148 16.79 4.82 -12.53
C ASN A 148 17.16 4.30 -11.13
N ILE A 149 18.26 4.83 -10.56
CA ILE A 149 18.78 4.43 -9.25
C ILE A 149 19.02 5.67 -8.40
N ALA A 150 18.38 5.75 -7.23
CA ALA A 150 18.66 6.72 -6.18
C ALA A 150 19.14 5.97 -4.92
N SER A 151 20.45 5.85 -4.71
CA SER A 151 21.03 5.03 -3.63
C SER A 151 21.67 5.79 -2.48
N GLY A 152 21.88 7.10 -2.61
CA GLY A 152 22.37 7.94 -1.52
C GLY A 152 21.25 8.31 -0.55
N VAL A 153 21.59 8.62 0.70
CA VAL A 153 20.64 9.17 1.66
C VAL A 153 20.15 10.53 1.14
N PHE A 154 18.83 10.76 1.14
CA PHE A 154 18.18 11.93 0.54
C PHE A 154 18.49 12.13 -0.95
N SER A 155 18.97 11.12 -1.68
CA SER A 155 19.23 11.27 -3.12
C SER A 155 17.94 11.21 -3.93
N SER A 156 17.92 11.85 -5.10
CA SER A 156 16.73 11.90 -5.94
C SER A 156 17.03 11.71 -7.42
N VAL A 157 16.11 11.04 -8.13
CA VAL A 157 16.08 11.01 -9.59
C VAL A 157 14.68 11.38 -10.05
N SER A 158 14.54 12.50 -10.75
CA SER A 158 13.22 13.03 -11.15
C SER A 158 12.59 12.27 -12.32
N GLY A 159 13.36 11.49 -13.07
CA GLY A 159 12.83 10.72 -14.21
C GLY A 159 13.91 10.29 -15.19
N GLY A 160 13.49 9.91 -16.39
CA GLY A 160 14.40 9.53 -17.48
C GLY A 160 14.73 8.04 -17.51
N THR A 161 15.85 7.67 -18.13
CA THR A 161 16.26 6.27 -18.31
C THR A 161 17.69 6.04 -17.84
N LYS A 162 17.91 5.06 -16.96
CA LYS A 162 19.24 4.66 -16.45
C LYS A 162 20.04 5.78 -15.77
N ASN A 163 19.35 6.73 -15.14
CA ASN A 163 20.01 7.77 -14.35
C ASN A 163 20.39 7.26 -12.96
N SER A 164 21.47 7.80 -12.38
CA SER A 164 22.02 7.32 -11.11
C SER A 164 22.44 8.44 -10.16
N ALA A 165 21.78 8.56 -9.01
CA ALA A 165 22.12 9.48 -7.91
C ALA A 165 22.61 8.66 -6.70
N THR A 166 23.93 8.45 -6.60
CA THR A 166 24.51 7.40 -5.74
C THR A 166 24.99 7.86 -4.38
N ASN A 167 25.30 9.15 -4.22
CA ASN A 167 25.85 9.72 -3.01
C ASN A 167 24.83 10.55 -2.23
N ASN A 168 25.12 10.83 -0.96
CA ASN A 168 24.19 11.55 -0.10
C ASN A 168 23.87 12.93 -0.67
N PHE A 169 22.58 13.29 -0.63
CA PHE A 169 22.05 14.56 -1.15
C PHE A 169 22.25 14.77 -2.66
N SER A 170 22.68 13.74 -3.42
CA SER A 170 22.84 13.90 -4.86
C SER A 170 21.51 13.86 -5.59
N SER A 171 21.42 14.51 -6.74
CA SER A 171 20.19 14.58 -7.53
C SER A 171 20.46 14.37 -9.02
N VAL A 172 19.49 13.85 -9.75
CA VAL A 172 19.49 13.89 -11.22
C VAL A 172 18.11 14.38 -11.66
N SER A 173 18.08 15.45 -12.45
CA SER A 173 16.84 16.08 -12.91
C SER A 173 16.12 15.28 -14.01
N GLY A 174 16.82 14.38 -14.70
CA GLY A 174 16.27 13.54 -15.76
C GLY A 174 17.31 13.17 -16.81
N GLY A 175 16.85 12.79 -18.00
CA GLY A 175 17.73 12.45 -19.13
C GLY A 175 17.98 10.95 -19.29
N THR A 176 19.08 10.60 -19.97
CA THR A 176 19.50 9.21 -20.22
C THR A 176 20.93 9.02 -19.75
N ASP A 177 21.20 7.95 -18.99
CA ASP A 177 22.54 7.56 -18.54
C ASP A 177 23.31 8.69 -17.79
N SER A 178 22.61 9.57 -17.09
CA SER A 178 23.21 10.65 -16.28
C SER A 178 23.59 10.17 -14.88
N SER A 179 24.65 10.74 -14.28
CA SER A 179 25.18 10.26 -13.00
C SER A 179 25.64 11.39 -12.09
N ALA A 180 25.14 11.39 -10.86
CA ALA A 180 25.50 12.29 -9.77
C ALA A 180 26.15 11.51 -8.62
N ASN A 181 27.49 11.45 -8.65
CA ASN A 181 28.33 10.65 -7.75
C ASN A 181 29.08 11.48 -6.69
N GLY A 182 28.85 12.79 -6.59
CA GLY A 182 29.40 13.61 -5.50
C GLY A 182 28.39 13.76 -4.36
N ILE A 183 28.87 14.04 -3.15
CA ILE A 183 27.97 14.48 -2.07
C ILE A 183 27.37 15.83 -2.49
N GLY A 184 26.04 15.91 -2.56
CA GLY A 184 25.33 17.12 -2.99
C GLY A 184 25.44 17.49 -4.47
N SER A 185 25.95 16.59 -5.33
CA SER A 185 26.06 16.86 -6.78
C SER A 185 24.71 16.74 -7.50
N SER A 186 24.55 17.47 -8.60
CA SER A 186 23.41 17.38 -9.54
C SER A 186 23.85 17.00 -10.95
#